data_AF-A0A928LCU8-F1
#
_entry.id   AF-A0A928LCU8-F1
#
_cell.length_a   1.000
_cell.length_b   1.000
_cell.length_c   1.000
_cell.angle_alpha   90.00
_cell.angle_beta   90.00
_cell.angle_gamma   90.00
#
_symmetry.space_group_name_H-M   'P 1'
#
loop_
_entity.id
_entity.type
_entity.pdbx_description
1 polymer ?
#
loop_
_entity_poly.entity_id
_entity_poly.type
_entity_poly.pdbx_seq_one_letter_code
_entity_poly.pdbx_strand_id
1 'polypeptide(L)'
;MATKKKEKPSMWERTEYDIISETETDTEIIGVIKNRYNGANIICHIPKHTKEEEEKLSADITFALMQIAFTGQDISNMKNMEILMD
;
A
#
# COMPACT_ATOMS: atom_id res chain seq x y z
N MET A 1 -36.92 -8.38 15.60
CA MET A 1 -36.21 -7.57 14.58
C MET A 1 -34.80 -8.08 14.48
N ALA A 2 -34.45 -8.78 13.41
CA ALA A 2 -33.10 -9.32 13.23
C ALA A 2 -32.12 -8.15 13.07
N THR A 3 -31.17 -8.03 14.00
CA THR A 3 -30.01 -7.15 13.86
C THR A 3 -29.23 -7.61 12.63
N LYS A 4 -29.42 -6.95 11.48
CA LYS A 4 -28.55 -7.10 10.32
C LYS A 4 -27.12 -6.81 10.80
N LYS A 5 -26.28 -7.85 10.93
CA LYS A 5 -24.83 -7.67 11.02
C LYS A 5 -24.46 -6.76 9.84
N LYS A 6 -23.89 -5.58 10.10
CA LYS A 6 -23.30 -4.77 9.03
C LYS A 6 -22.22 -5.63 8.39
N GLU A 7 -22.51 -6.22 7.24
CA GLU A 7 -21.52 -6.94 6.45
C GLU A 7 -20.35 -5.98 6.22
N LYS A 8 -19.14 -6.45 6.53
CA LYS A 8 -17.96 -5.66 6.24
C LYS A 8 -17.88 -5.55 4.71
N PRO A 9 -17.60 -4.37 4.16
CA PRO A 9 -17.47 -4.19 2.72
C PRO A 9 -16.42 -5.14 2.18
N SER A 10 -16.65 -5.59 0.95
CA SER A 10 -15.68 -6.35 0.16
C SER A 10 -14.37 -5.56 -0.01
N MET A 11 -13.28 -6.24 -0.36
CA MET A 11 -12.00 -5.56 -0.57
C MET A 11 -12.09 -4.51 -1.68
N TRP A 12 -12.89 -4.76 -2.72
CA TRP A 12 -13.12 -3.83 -3.83
C TRP A 12 -13.84 -2.55 -3.39
N GLU A 13 -14.88 -2.66 -2.57
CA GLU A 13 -15.60 -1.51 -2.02
C GLU A 13 -14.73 -0.68 -1.07
N ARG A 14 -13.72 -1.30 -0.43
CA ARG A 14 -12.73 -0.58 0.39
C ARG A 14 -11.67 0.13 -0.43
N THR A 15 -11.47 -0.25 -1.69
CA THR A 15 -10.50 0.36 -2.61
C THR A 15 -11.10 1.47 -3.47
N GLU A 16 -12.38 1.82 -3.31
CA GLU A 16 -12.92 3.01 -3.96
C GLU A 16 -12.46 4.28 -3.23
N TYR A 17 -11.79 5.15 -3.98
CA TYR A 17 -11.30 6.44 -3.48
C TYR A 17 -11.57 7.57 -4.47
N ASP A 18 -11.77 8.76 -3.92
CA ASP A 18 -11.76 10.02 -4.66
C ASP A 18 -10.41 10.71 -4.42
N ILE A 19 -9.78 11.20 -5.50
CA ILE A 19 -8.58 12.01 -5.39
C ILE A 19 -9.01 13.44 -5.04
N ILE A 20 -8.59 13.92 -3.87
CA ILE A 20 -8.89 15.29 -3.40
C ILE A 20 -7.88 16.28 -3.97
N SER A 21 -6.60 15.93 -3.88
CA SER A 21 -5.50 16.75 -4.37
C SER A 21 -4.29 15.90 -4.67
N GLU A 22 -3.52 16.31 -5.66
CA GLU A 22 -2.23 15.74 -6.01
C GLU A 22 -1.23 16.88 -6.09
N THR A 23 -0.11 16.75 -5.37
CA THR A 23 0.95 17.74 -5.34
C THR A 23 2.24 17.07 -5.74
N GLU A 24 2.83 17.54 -6.83
CA GLU A 24 4.09 17.05 -7.33
C GLU A 24 5.23 17.94 -6.81
N THR A 25 6.25 17.32 -6.23
CA THR A 25 7.50 17.95 -5.81
C THR A 25 8.67 17.36 -6.61
N ASP A 26 9.87 17.89 -6.41
CA ASP A 26 11.07 17.36 -7.08
C ASP A 26 11.38 15.91 -6.66
N THR A 27 11.01 15.53 -5.43
CA THR A 27 11.37 14.24 -4.82
C THR A 27 10.22 13.25 -4.71
N GLU A 28 8.97 13.73 -4.69
CA GLU A 28 7.80 12.87 -4.47
C GLU A 28 6.51 13.46 -5.04
N ILE A 29 5.52 12.59 -5.23
CA ILE A 29 4.13 12.94 -5.48
C ILE A 29 3.34 12.69 -4.18
N ILE A 30 2.70 13.73 -3.67
CA ILE A 30 1.84 13.65 -2.48
C ILE A 30 0.39 13.66 -2.95
N GLY A 31 -0.29 12.52 -2.77
CA GLY A 31 -1.71 12.37 -3.07
C GLY A 31 -2.55 12.39 -1.80
N VAL A 32 -3.54 13.28 -1.73
CA VAL A 32 -4.58 13.23 -0.69
C VAL A 32 -5.81 12.57 -1.30
N ILE A 33 -6.15 11.38 -0.82
CA ILE A 33 -7.29 10.61 -1.30
C ILE A 33 -8.32 10.45 -0.17
N LYS A 34 -9.60 10.41 -0.54
CA LYS A 34 -10.70 10.12 0.37
C LYS A 34 -11.28 8.76 0.04
N ASN A 35 -11.25 7.87 1.02
CA ASN A 35 -11.91 6.58 0.88
C ASN A 35 -13.44 6.77 0.90
N ARG A 36 -14.14 6.30 -0.14
CA ARG A 36 -15.59 6.50 -0.26
C ARG A 36 -16.40 5.72 0.78
N TYR A 37 -15.88 4.59 1.24
CA TYR A 37 -16.58 3.71 2.16
C TYR A 37 -16.64 4.27 3.59
N ASN A 38 -15.49 4.71 4.14
CA ASN A 38 -15.41 5.19 5.52
C ASN A 38 -15.18 6.70 5.64
N GLY A 39 -15.02 7.40 4.51
CA GLY A 39 -14.75 8.84 4.47
C GLY A 39 -13.36 9.23 4.99
N ALA A 40 -12.47 8.27 5.25
CA ALA A 40 -11.13 8.54 5.75
C ALA A 40 -10.29 9.26 4.71
N ASN A 41 -9.58 10.29 5.14
CA ASN A 41 -8.56 10.94 4.33
C ASN A 41 -7.25 10.18 4.51
N ILE A 42 -6.65 9.80 3.40
CA ILE A 42 -5.37 9.10 3.33
C ILE A 42 -4.41 10.03 2.59
N ILE A 43 -3.21 10.21 3.16
CA ILE A 43 -2.13 10.95 2.53
C ILE A 43 -1.12 9.91 2.05
N CYS A 44 -0.99 9.80 0.74
CA CYS A 44 -0.07 8.90 0.06
C CYS A 44 1.17 9.69 -0.36
N HIS A 45 2.34 9.19 0.01
CA HIS A 45 3.62 9.69 -0.44
C HIS A 45 4.19 8.69 -1.45
N ILE A 46 4.34 9.14 -2.69
CA ILE A 46 4.89 8.34 -3.79
C ILE A 46 6.26 8.94 -4.14
N PRO A 47 7.36 8.42 -3.59
CA PRO A 47 8.68 8.90 -3.92
C PRO A 47 8.97 8.70 -5.41
N LYS A 48 9.65 9.68 -6.01
CA LYS A 48 10.16 9.60 -7.38
C LYS A 48 11.48 8.86 -7.35
N HIS A 49 11.57 7.81 -8.16
CA HIS A 49 12.78 7.02 -8.30
C HIS A 49 13.31 7.13 -9.73
N THR A 50 14.64 7.10 -9.85
CA THR A 50 15.27 6.83 -11.14
C THR A 50 15.00 5.39 -11.56
N LYS A 51 15.11 5.10 -12.85
CA LYS A 51 14.91 3.74 -13.36
C LYS A 51 15.83 2.71 -12.69
N GLU A 52 17.09 3.08 -12.44
CA GLU A 52 18.06 2.21 -11.75
C GLU A 52 17.65 1.93 -10.30
N GLU A 53 17.13 2.94 -9.59
CA GLU A 53 16.62 2.77 -8.23
C GLU A 53 15.37 1.90 -8.19
N GLU A 54 14.43 2.07 -9.14
CA GLU A 54 13.24 1.22 -9.25
C GLU A 54 13.59 -0.23 -9.54
N GLU A 55 14.55 -0.49 -10.43
CA GLU A 55 15.04 -1.83 -10.75
C GLU A 55 15.67 -2.49 -9.51
N LYS A 56 16.50 -1.73 -8.76
CA LYS A 56 17.11 -2.22 -7.52
C LYS A 56 16.05 -2.52 -6.44
N LEU A 57 15.16 -1.58 -6.16
CA LEU A 57 14.04 -1.76 -5.22
C LEU A 57 13.19 -2.98 -5.56
N SER A 58 12.85 -3.13 -6.85
CA SER A 58 12.07 -4.28 -7.33
C SER A 58 12.80 -5.60 -7.10
N ALA A 59 14.11 -5.64 -7.37
CA ALA A 59 14.93 -6.82 -7.12
C ALA A 59 15.00 -7.16 -5.63
N ASP A 60 15.21 -6.17 -4.77
CA ASP A 60 15.33 -6.34 -3.32
C ASP A 60 14.01 -6.82 -2.70
N ILE A 61 12.87 -6.22 -3.09
CA ILE A 61 11.53 -6.64 -2.66
C ILE A 61 11.25 -8.08 -3.13
N THR A 62 11.56 -8.38 -4.41
CA THR A 62 11.34 -9.72 -4.96
C THR A 62 12.17 -10.76 -4.21
N PHE A 63 13.44 -10.45 -3.92
CA PHE A 63 14.32 -11.32 -3.16
C PHE A 63 13.79 -11.56 -1.75
N ALA A 64 13.38 -10.50 -1.03
CA ALA A 64 12.80 -10.61 0.31
C ALA A 64 11.53 -11.47 0.33
N LEU A 65 10.62 -11.25 -0.63
CA LEU A 65 9.41 -12.06 -0.78
C LEU A 65 9.72 -13.53 -1.07
N MET A 66 10.71 -13.81 -1.92
CA MET A 66 11.15 -15.19 -2.19
C MET A 66 11.69 -15.87 -0.93
N GLN A 67 12.50 -15.19 -0.11
CA GLN A 67 12.99 -15.74 1.15
C GLN A 67 11.83 -16.12 2.07
N ILE A 68 10.85 -15.25 2.20
CA ILE A 68 9.71 -15.51 3.08
C ILE A 68 8.85 -16.66 2.53
N ALA A 69 8.52 -16.63 1.23
CA ALA A 69 7.74 -17.69 0.59
C ALA A 69 8.44 -19.06 0.68
N PHE A 70 9.77 -19.10 0.50
CA PHE A 70 10.55 -20.33 0.57
C PHE A 70 10.57 -20.92 1.98
N THR A 71 10.53 -20.08 3.02
CA THR A 71 10.46 -20.54 4.42
C THR A 71 9.09 -21.06 4.84
N GLY A 72 8.06 -20.94 3.99
CA GLY A 72 6.70 -21.40 4.27
C GLY A 72 6.00 -20.59 5.37
N GLN A 73 6.50 -19.40 5.69
CA GLN A 73 5.87 -18.52 6.68
C GLN A 73 4.57 -17.91 6.12
N ASP A 74 3.52 -17.91 6.94
CA ASP A 74 2.26 -17.25 6.61
C ASP A 74 2.41 -15.72 6.74
N ILE A 75 2.42 -15.05 5.60
CA ILE A 75 2.54 -13.60 5.48
C ILE A 75 1.21 -12.86 5.54
N SER A 76 0.07 -13.56 5.63
CA SER A 76 -1.26 -12.94 5.61
C SER A 76 -1.50 -11.95 6.75
N ASN A 77 -0.71 -12.04 7.83
CA ASN A 77 -0.77 -11.15 8.98
C ASN A 77 0.43 -10.18 9.08
N MET A 78 1.36 -10.19 8.12
CA MET A 78 2.46 -9.22 8.10
C MET A 78 1.93 -7.83 7.78
N LYS A 79 2.20 -6.87 8.67
CA LYS A 79 1.74 -5.49 8.53
C LYS A 79 2.80 -4.55 7.97
N ASN A 80 4.07 -4.78 8.32
CA ASN A 80 5.20 -3.94 7.93
C ASN A 80 6.36 -4.85 7.49
N MET A 81 7.08 -4.44 6.46
CA MET A 81 8.34 -5.05 6.00
C MET A 81 9.35 -3.93 5.85
N GLU A 82 10.54 -4.12 6.41
CA GLU A 82 11.64 -3.16 6.35
C GLU A 82 12.86 -3.88 5.77
N ILE A 83 13.41 -3.35 4.67
CA ILE A 83 14.61 -3.87 4.04
C ILE A 83 15.77 -3.04 4.59
N LEU A 84 16.58 -3.66 5.46
CA LEU A 84 17.79 -3.04 5.99
C LEU A 84 18.90 -3.20 4.95
N MET A 85 19.46 -2.07 4.48
CA MET A 85 20.69 -2.05 3.69
C MET A 85 21.84 -1.56 4.59
N ASP A 86 22.95 -2.29 4.61
CA ASP A 86 24.22 -1.85 5.23
C ASP A 86 24.91 -0.77 4.37
#